data_AF-A0A1E7ZGL0-F1
#
_entry.id   AF-A0A1E7ZGL0-F1
#
_cell.length_a   1.000
_cell.length_b   1.000
_cell.length_c   1.000
_cell.angle_alpha   90.00
_cell.angle_beta   90.00
_cell.angle_gamma   90.00
#
_symmetry.space_group_name_H-M   'P 1'
#
loop_
_entity.id
_entity.type
_entity.pdbx_description
1 polymer ?
#
loop_
_entity_poly.entity_id
_entity_poly.type
_entity_poly.pdbx_seq_one_letter_code
_entity_poly.pdbx_strand_id
1 'polypeptide(L)'
;MNYGVTILSAASVERLQTRQLNQQEITGFAAILSRAAGQQEPATQFLQSLSQDELKLVQKAHSLARPIQLSALSQEGAQNLLSQPDGSDLVDLNNDGLVEVGEGKTIHFPPVNAPASVKAAWQKATAELSESDKATLALTMHHMVYGVHIDLPEVSPKAALPPEQQWNQTNIKALYDYARSNLQFRINMEGWTSYNKMLNQVYERFFRAITTLPAAGLTPTRVATTQGNAISAQASNAETTTPEVSTLKSPLSRQQQINQLLLDARLGIERDKIKELEEKMEAVRSDSTLSSMEKRDKLLALQASIEQLVKQAQQRTIEEEKRRATL
;
A
#
# COMPACT_ATOMS: atom_id res chain seq x y z
N MET A 1 12.44 19.83 -38.24
CA MET A 1 12.20 18.93 -37.09
C MET A 1 11.69 19.80 -35.96
N ASN A 2 10.40 19.70 -35.61
CA ASN A 2 9.84 20.41 -34.46
C ASN A 2 10.16 19.58 -33.21
N TYR A 3 11.21 19.94 -32.48
CA TYR A 3 11.43 19.41 -31.13
C TYR A 3 10.31 19.97 -30.25
N GLY A 4 9.55 19.11 -29.58
CA GLY A 4 8.53 19.55 -28.62
C GLY A 4 9.20 20.38 -27.54
N VAL A 5 8.82 21.65 -27.41
CA VAL A 5 9.28 22.49 -26.30
C VAL A 5 8.60 21.95 -25.04
N THR A 6 9.36 21.41 -24.10
CA THR A 6 8.83 21.02 -22.80
C THR A 6 8.55 22.28 -22.01
N ILE A 7 7.26 22.58 -21.84
CA ILE A 7 6.81 23.69 -21.01
C ILE A 7 6.63 23.17 -19.58
N LEU A 8 7.42 23.71 -18.64
CA LEU A 8 7.24 23.42 -17.22
C LEU A 8 5.85 23.87 -16.77
N SER A 9 5.18 23.04 -15.98
CA SER A 9 3.91 23.43 -15.36
C SER A 9 4.11 24.60 -14.40
N ALA A 10 3.04 25.35 -14.11
CA ALA A 10 3.11 26.43 -13.11
C ALA A 10 3.56 25.91 -11.74
N ALA A 11 3.08 24.74 -11.32
CA ALA A 11 3.47 24.08 -10.08
C ALA A 11 4.95 23.66 -10.10
N SER A 12 5.46 23.20 -11.24
CA SER A 12 6.88 22.88 -11.41
C SER A 12 7.76 24.11 -11.24
N VAL A 13 7.38 25.24 -11.85
CA VAL A 13 8.11 26.51 -11.70
C VAL A 13 8.13 26.97 -10.25
N GLU A 14 6.98 26.94 -9.56
CA GLU A 14 6.86 27.31 -8.14
C GLU A 14 7.76 26.44 -7.25
N ARG A 15 7.80 25.12 -7.51
CA ARG A 15 8.69 24.20 -6.78
C ARG A 15 10.16 24.52 -7.02
N LEU A 16 10.58 24.78 -8.25
CA LEU A 16 11.97 25.16 -8.55
C LEU A 16 12.36 26.48 -7.87
N GLN A 17 11.45 27.46 -7.83
CA GLN A 17 11.67 28.71 -7.11
C GLN A 17 11.80 28.49 -5.60
N THR A 18 10.97 27.62 -5.01
CA THR A 18 11.07 27.22 -3.60
C THR A 18 12.41 26.55 -3.30
N ARG A 19 12.98 25.83 -4.27
CA ARG A 19 14.32 25.23 -4.23
C ARG A 19 15.45 26.23 -4.53
N GLN A 20 15.13 27.53 -4.63
CA GLN A 20 16.07 28.63 -4.85
C GLN A 20 16.79 28.56 -6.20
N LEU A 21 16.12 28.07 -7.24
CA LEU A 21 16.60 28.24 -8.62
C LEU A 21 16.19 29.62 -9.14
N ASN A 22 17.13 30.31 -9.79
CA ASN A 22 16.86 31.57 -10.47
C ASN A 22 16.28 31.34 -11.88
N GLN A 23 15.85 32.41 -12.55
CA GLN A 23 15.19 32.30 -13.86
C GLN A 23 16.07 31.67 -14.96
N GLN A 24 17.38 31.90 -14.91
CA GLN A 24 18.33 31.30 -15.86
C GLN A 24 18.46 29.80 -15.63
N GLU A 25 18.55 29.38 -14.36
CA GLU A 25 18.60 27.98 -13.97
C GLU A 25 17.29 27.24 -14.32
N ILE A 26 16.13 27.85 -14.07
CA ILE A 26 14.82 27.29 -14.44
C ILE A 26 14.73 27.09 -15.96
N THR A 27 15.13 28.10 -16.73
CA THR A 27 15.17 28.00 -18.21
C THR A 27 16.15 26.92 -18.66
N GLY A 28 17.32 26.83 -18.04
CA GLY A 28 18.32 25.80 -18.32
C GLY A 28 17.80 24.40 -18.06
N PHE A 29 17.10 24.19 -16.95
CA PHE A 29 16.51 22.90 -16.62
C PHE A 29 15.38 22.53 -17.59
N ALA A 30 14.50 23.47 -17.94
CA ALA A 30 13.47 23.25 -18.97
C ALA A 30 14.08 22.87 -20.33
N ALA A 31 15.23 23.45 -20.70
CA ALA A 31 15.96 23.10 -21.91
C ALA A 31 16.58 21.69 -21.85
N ILE A 32 17.04 21.25 -20.68
CA ILE A 32 17.46 19.85 -20.45
C ILE A 32 16.27 18.91 -20.70
N LEU A 33 15.11 19.17 -20.07
CA LEU A 33 13.92 18.34 -20.25
C LEU A 33 13.42 18.30 -21.71
N SER A 34 13.47 19.44 -22.40
CA SER A 34 13.09 19.53 -23.82
C SER A 34 14.01 18.70 -24.73
N ARG A 35 15.32 18.70 -24.45
CA ARG A 35 16.27 17.86 -25.18
C ARG A 35 16.07 16.38 -24.88
N ALA A 36 15.82 16.02 -23.63
CA ALA A 36 15.54 14.65 -23.22
C ALA A 36 14.30 14.09 -23.95
N ALA A 37 13.20 14.86 -23.97
CA ALA A 37 11.96 14.46 -24.65
C ALA A 37 12.11 14.28 -26.17
N GLY A 38 13.11 14.93 -26.78
CA GLY A 38 13.39 14.85 -28.22
C GLY A 38 14.32 13.70 -28.62
N GLN A 39 14.90 12.96 -27.68
CA GLN A 39 15.81 11.85 -27.96
C GLN A 39 15.14 10.49 -27.76
N GLN A 40 15.62 9.48 -28.50
CA GLN A 40 15.17 8.09 -28.32
C GLN A 40 16.08 7.28 -27.38
N GLU A 41 17.20 7.85 -26.97
CA GLU A 41 18.16 7.19 -26.08
C GLU A 41 17.58 6.99 -24.67
N PRO A 42 17.98 5.94 -23.95
CA PRO A 42 17.62 5.75 -22.55
C PRO A 42 18.05 6.95 -21.68
N ALA A 43 17.27 7.25 -20.63
CA ALA A 43 17.54 8.37 -19.72
C ALA A 43 18.97 8.34 -19.13
N THR A 44 19.51 7.16 -18.83
CA THR A 44 20.88 6.99 -18.34
C THR A 44 21.93 7.49 -19.35
N GLN A 45 21.76 7.21 -20.64
CA GLN A 45 22.66 7.66 -21.69
C GLN A 45 22.52 9.16 -21.94
N PHE A 46 21.30 9.69 -21.92
CA PHE A 46 21.07 11.13 -22.00
C PHE A 46 21.77 11.87 -20.86
N LEU A 47 21.63 11.39 -19.61
CA LEU A 47 22.31 11.99 -18.46
C LEU A 47 23.84 11.93 -18.57
N GLN A 48 24.40 10.88 -19.17
CA GLN A 48 25.84 10.78 -19.46
C GLN A 48 26.33 11.80 -20.49
N SER A 49 25.45 12.27 -21.39
CA SER A 49 25.78 13.29 -22.37
C SER A 49 25.80 14.71 -21.80
N LEU A 50 25.23 14.91 -20.62
CA LEU A 50 25.18 16.22 -19.96
C LEU A 50 26.56 16.64 -19.46
N SER A 51 26.85 17.93 -19.58
CA SER A 51 28.01 18.54 -18.94
C SER A 51 27.89 18.49 -17.41
N GLN A 52 29.01 18.70 -16.72
CA GLN A 52 29.04 18.71 -15.25
C GLN A 52 28.16 19.82 -14.66
N ASP A 53 28.06 20.98 -15.31
CA ASP A 53 27.21 22.08 -14.83
C ASP A 53 25.71 21.79 -15.07
N GLU A 54 25.37 21.10 -16.16
CA GLU A 54 24.00 20.62 -16.40
C GLU A 54 23.61 19.54 -15.39
N LEU A 55 24.51 18.62 -15.04
CA LEU A 55 24.26 17.62 -13.98
C LEU A 55 24.06 18.27 -12.62
N LYS A 56 24.85 19.30 -12.28
CA LYS A 56 24.63 20.09 -11.06
C LYS A 56 23.29 20.82 -11.08
N LEU A 57 22.87 21.32 -12.24
CA LEU A 57 21.56 21.94 -12.39
C LEU A 57 20.43 20.93 -12.17
N VAL A 58 20.53 19.71 -12.74
CA VAL A 58 19.57 18.62 -12.48
C VAL A 58 19.56 18.26 -10.99
N GLN A 59 20.73 18.15 -10.36
CA GLN A 59 20.86 17.87 -8.94
C GLN A 59 20.15 18.92 -8.08
N LYS A 60 20.38 20.21 -8.38
CA LYS A 60 19.76 21.33 -7.69
C LYS A 60 18.24 21.37 -7.93
N ALA A 61 17.82 21.15 -9.18
CA ALA A 61 16.42 21.10 -9.56
C ALA A 61 15.64 20.07 -8.75
N HIS A 62 16.25 18.93 -8.40
CA HIS A 62 15.65 17.86 -7.58
C HIS A 62 16.01 17.93 -6.08
N SER A 63 16.73 18.96 -5.63
CA SER A 63 17.20 19.11 -4.25
C SER A 63 17.99 17.89 -3.72
N LEU A 64 18.78 17.23 -4.58
CA LEU A 64 19.55 16.06 -4.17
C LEU A 64 20.76 16.47 -3.33
N ALA A 65 20.90 15.85 -2.15
CA ALA A 65 21.98 16.16 -1.21
C ALA A 65 23.37 15.74 -1.73
N ARG A 66 23.44 14.69 -2.54
CA ARG A 66 24.68 14.14 -3.10
C ARG A 66 24.76 14.37 -4.61
N PRO A 67 25.98 14.50 -5.16
CA PRO A 67 26.17 14.46 -6.61
C PRO A 67 25.55 13.20 -7.24
N ILE A 68 25.05 13.35 -8.46
CA ILE A 68 24.42 12.25 -9.20
C ILE A 68 25.49 11.24 -9.62
N GLN A 69 25.41 10.03 -9.09
CA GLN A 69 26.30 8.92 -9.47
C GLN A 69 25.67 8.10 -10.60
N LEU A 70 25.98 8.46 -11.85
CA LEU A 70 25.33 7.88 -13.05
C LEU A 70 25.43 6.35 -13.13
N SER A 71 26.51 5.75 -12.65
CA SER A 71 26.71 4.30 -12.67
C SER A 71 25.88 3.54 -11.62
N ALA A 72 25.35 4.24 -10.62
CA ALA A 72 24.55 3.67 -9.53
C ALA A 72 23.04 3.86 -9.74
N LEU A 73 22.63 4.62 -10.77
CA LEU A 73 21.22 4.88 -11.04
C LEU A 73 20.53 3.65 -11.61
N SER A 74 19.34 3.36 -11.08
CA SER A 74 18.38 2.49 -11.76
C SER A 74 17.84 3.18 -13.02
N GLN A 75 17.19 2.41 -13.90
CA GLN A 75 16.50 2.95 -15.07
C GLN A 75 15.40 3.94 -14.66
N GLU A 76 14.68 3.63 -13.58
CA GLU A 76 13.61 4.48 -13.04
C GLU A 76 14.18 5.76 -12.42
N GLY A 77 15.19 5.64 -11.55
CA GLY A 77 15.85 6.77 -10.92
C GLY A 77 16.41 7.75 -11.94
N ALA A 78 17.01 7.24 -13.03
CA ALA A 78 17.46 8.06 -14.15
C ALA A 78 16.32 8.72 -14.92
N GLN A 79 15.24 7.99 -15.22
CA GLN A 79 14.07 8.52 -15.93
C GLN A 79 13.42 9.66 -15.15
N ASN A 80 13.23 9.48 -13.85
CA ASN A 80 12.57 10.44 -12.98
C ASN A 80 13.43 11.69 -12.68
N LEU A 81 14.75 11.63 -12.88
CA LEU A 81 15.58 12.86 -12.91
C LEU A 81 15.23 13.78 -14.10
N LEU A 82 14.62 13.23 -15.14
CA LEU A 82 14.16 13.93 -16.34
C LEU A 82 12.64 14.18 -16.34
N SER A 83 12.02 14.13 -15.17
CA SER A 83 10.61 14.44 -14.95
C SER A 83 10.40 15.88 -14.48
N GLN A 84 9.16 16.36 -14.62
CA GLN A 84 8.69 17.62 -14.08
C GLN A 84 8.86 17.67 -12.54
N PRO A 85 9.31 18.81 -11.99
CA PRO A 85 9.47 19.01 -10.55
C PRO A 85 8.20 18.81 -9.71
N ASP A 86 7.02 18.96 -10.31
CA ASP A 86 5.72 18.70 -9.67
C ASP A 86 5.36 17.22 -9.53
N GLY A 87 6.14 16.33 -10.16
CA GLY A 87 5.97 14.89 -10.14
C GLY A 87 4.85 14.37 -11.03
N SER A 88 4.31 15.20 -11.94
CA SER A 88 3.17 14.84 -12.80
C SER A 88 3.46 13.73 -13.81
N ASP A 89 4.72 13.56 -14.19
CA ASP A 89 5.24 12.61 -15.16
C ASP A 89 6.32 11.69 -14.55
N LEU A 90 6.31 11.52 -13.22
CA LEU A 90 7.07 10.46 -12.57
C LEU A 90 6.57 9.10 -13.06
N VAL A 91 7.45 8.10 -12.98
CA VAL A 91 7.15 6.69 -13.26
C VAL A 91 7.63 5.82 -12.10
N ASP A 92 6.96 4.69 -11.90
CA ASP A 92 7.38 3.59 -11.03
C ASP A 92 7.49 2.37 -11.94
N LEU A 93 8.69 2.08 -12.46
CA LEU A 93 8.88 1.12 -13.56
C LEU A 93 8.79 -0.31 -13.08
N ASN A 94 9.25 -0.59 -11.86
CA ASN A 94 9.19 -1.93 -11.27
C ASN A 94 7.87 -2.19 -10.53
N ASN A 95 7.05 -1.16 -10.35
CA ASN A 95 5.76 -1.19 -9.67
C ASN A 95 5.86 -1.71 -8.22
N ASP A 96 6.96 -1.40 -7.53
CA ASP A 96 7.15 -1.77 -6.13
C ASP A 96 6.51 -0.76 -5.15
N GLY A 97 6.00 0.36 -5.66
CA GLY A 97 5.37 1.41 -4.88
C GLY A 97 6.35 2.43 -4.28
N LEU A 98 7.64 2.30 -4.53
CA LEU A 98 8.67 3.28 -4.21
C LEU A 98 9.08 3.98 -5.50
N VAL A 99 8.90 5.30 -5.55
CA VAL A 99 9.31 6.09 -6.70
C VAL A 99 10.76 6.51 -6.52
N GLU A 100 11.63 6.11 -7.43
CA GLU A 100 13.06 6.45 -7.40
C GLU A 100 13.32 7.76 -8.17
N VAL A 101 13.94 8.75 -7.55
CA VAL A 101 14.43 9.98 -8.22
C VAL A 101 15.92 10.09 -7.94
N GLY A 102 16.74 9.76 -8.94
CA GLY A 102 18.16 9.49 -8.70
C GLY A 102 18.33 8.29 -7.78
N GLU A 103 19.02 8.46 -6.65
CA GLU A 103 19.11 7.45 -5.57
C GLU A 103 18.02 7.60 -4.50
N GLY A 104 17.25 8.71 -4.53
CA GLY A 104 16.22 8.98 -3.53
C GLY A 104 14.97 8.13 -3.77
N LYS A 105 14.37 7.61 -2.69
CA LYS A 105 13.11 6.84 -2.76
C LYS A 105 12.00 7.59 -2.05
N THR A 106 10.87 7.79 -2.72
CA THR A 106 9.69 8.46 -2.16
C THR A 106 8.46 7.59 -2.26
N ILE A 107 7.54 7.79 -1.31
CA ILE A 107 6.25 7.13 -1.28
C ILE A 107 5.20 8.07 -1.86
N HIS A 108 4.36 7.55 -2.76
CA HIS A 108 3.25 8.29 -3.36
C HIS A 108 1.94 7.52 -3.18
N PHE A 109 0.89 8.24 -2.75
CA PHE A 109 -0.47 7.73 -2.81
C PHE A 109 -1.44 8.78 -3.39
N PRO A 110 -2.25 8.43 -4.40
CA PRO A 110 -2.28 7.14 -5.07
C PRO A 110 -0.97 6.86 -5.81
N PRO A 111 -0.64 5.58 -6.04
CA PRO A 111 0.61 5.21 -6.69
C PRO A 111 0.71 5.84 -8.08
N VAL A 112 1.94 6.06 -8.55
CA VAL A 112 2.20 6.69 -9.85
C VAL A 112 1.53 5.93 -11.00
N ASN A 113 1.51 4.60 -10.92
CA ASN A 113 0.86 3.73 -11.90
C ASN A 113 -0.65 3.57 -11.72
N ALA A 114 -1.26 4.22 -10.73
CA ALA A 114 -2.71 4.14 -10.53
C ALA A 114 -3.47 4.80 -11.68
N PRO A 115 -4.66 4.29 -12.06
CA PRO A 115 -5.52 4.92 -13.04
C PRO A 115 -5.81 6.38 -12.72
N ALA A 116 -5.92 7.22 -13.77
CA ALA A 116 -6.22 8.64 -13.60
C ALA A 116 -7.52 8.88 -12.80
N SER A 117 -8.52 8.00 -12.96
CA SER A 117 -9.77 8.04 -12.20
C SER A 117 -9.57 7.80 -10.71
N VAL A 118 -8.65 6.91 -10.32
CA VAL A 118 -8.28 6.64 -8.92
C VAL A 118 -7.58 7.85 -8.32
N LYS A 119 -6.64 8.45 -9.07
CA LYS A 119 -5.99 9.72 -8.68
C LYS A 119 -7.01 10.84 -8.46
N ALA A 120 -7.95 11.01 -9.39
CA ALA A 120 -9.01 12.00 -9.28
C ALA A 120 -9.96 11.74 -8.10
N ALA A 121 -10.35 10.48 -7.87
CA ALA A 121 -11.19 10.08 -6.75
C ALA A 121 -10.51 10.39 -5.41
N TRP A 122 -9.21 10.12 -5.29
CA TRP A 122 -8.43 10.48 -4.11
C TRP A 122 -8.36 11.97 -3.86
N GLN A 123 -8.02 12.75 -4.89
CA GLN A 123 -7.94 14.20 -4.79
C GLN A 123 -9.27 14.80 -4.32
N LYS A 124 -10.40 14.29 -4.86
CA LYS A 124 -11.73 14.71 -4.42
C LYS A 124 -12.06 14.27 -2.99
N ALA A 125 -11.70 13.05 -2.62
CA ALA A 125 -11.97 12.52 -1.27
C ALA A 125 -11.17 13.24 -0.18
N THR A 126 -10.02 13.80 -0.52
CA THR A 126 -9.08 14.45 0.40
C THR A 126 -9.06 15.97 0.30
N ALA A 127 -9.87 16.59 -0.58
CA ALA A 127 -9.80 18.03 -0.89
C ALA A 127 -9.90 18.95 0.34
N GLU A 128 -10.64 18.54 1.37
CA GLU A 128 -10.89 19.31 2.60
C GLU A 128 -9.85 19.08 3.70
N LEU A 129 -8.89 18.17 3.49
CA LEU A 129 -7.87 17.83 4.48
C LEU A 129 -6.71 18.82 4.46
N SER A 130 -6.07 18.99 5.62
CA SER A 130 -4.76 19.66 5.70
C SER A 130 -3.70 18.82 4.97
N GLU A 131 -2.61 19.46 4.52
CA GLU A 131 -1.52 18.73 3.86
C GLU A 131 -0.87 17.67 4.77
N SER A 132 -0.82 17.91 6.08
CA SER A 132 -0.31 16.95 7.06
C SER A 132 -1.23 15.73 7.19
N ASP A 133 -2.55 15.94 7.23
CA ASP A 133 -3.53 14.84 7.26
C ASP A 133 -3.49 14.05 5.96
N LYS A 134 -3.40 14.73 4.81
CA LYS A 134 -3.25 14.09 3.50
C LYS A 134 -1.99 13.23 3.44
N ALA A 135 -0.86 13.74 3.91
CA ALA A 135 0.41 12.99 3.91
C ALA A 135 0.33 11.74 4.81
N THR A 136 -0.21 11.88 6.03
CA THR A 136 -0.39 10.76 6.97
C THR A 136 -1.32 9.69 6.39
N LEU A 137 -2.42 10.12 5.79
CA LEU A 137 -3.39 9.24 5.18
C LEU A 137 -2.85 8.59 3.89
N ALA A 138 -2.11 9.33 3.06
CA ALA A 138 -1.42 8.81 1.88
C ALA A 138 -0.42 7.72 2.27
N LEU A 139 0.38 7.95 3.32
CA LEU A 139 1.29 6.95 3.87
C LEU A 139 0.53 5.73 4.37
N THR A 140 -0.58 5.92 5.07
CA THR A 140 -1.41 4.81 5.57
C THR A 140 -1.94 3.97 4.41
N MET A 141 -2.49 4.61 3.37
CA MET A 141 -3.03 3.91 2.21
C MET A 141 -1.97 3.20 1.38
N HIS A 142 -0.79 3.83 1.20
CA HIS A 142 0.36 3.19 0.56
C HIS A 142 0.73 1.88 1.27
N HIS A 143 0.86 1.90 2.59
CA HIS A 143 1.16 0.70 3.38
C HIS A 143 0.08 -0.38 3.27
N MET A 144 -1.20 -0.03 3.09
CA MET A 144 -2.23 -1.05 2.83
C MET A 144 -2.04 -1.72 1.47
N VAL A 145 -1.59 -0.96 0.46
CA VAL A 145 -1.37 -1.45 -0.90
C VAL A 145 -0.06 -2.24 -1.01
N TYR A 146 1.06 -1.67 -0.61
CA TYR A 146 2.40 -2.25 -0.81
C TYR A 146 3.02 -2.86 0.45
N GLY A 147 2.41 -2.69 1.62
CA GLY A 147 3.02 -3.09 2.88
C GLY A 147 4.10 -2.13 3.35
N VAL A 148 4.79 -2.50 4.42
CA VAL A 148 5.99 -1.79 4.90
C VAL A 148 7.20 -2.42 4.21
N HIS A 149 7.99 -1.60 3.53
CA HIS A 149 9.27 -2.03 2.99
C HIS A 149 10.29 -2.11 4.14
N ILE A 150 10.66 -3.34 4.51
CA ILE A 150 11.66 -3.60 5.55
C ILE A 150 12.74 -4.45 4.90
N ASP A 151 13.93 -3.88 4.72
CA ASP A 151 15.10 -4.56 4.17
C ASP A 151 15.76 -5.44 5.24
N LEU A 152 15.04 -6.47 5.67
CA LEU A 152 15.56 -7.53 6.53
C LEU A 152 15.53 -8.87 5.77
N PRO A 153 16.61 -9.67 5.81
CA PRO A 153 16.70 -10.94 5.07
C PRO A 153 15.55 -11.91 5.33
N GLU A 154 14.89 -11.80 6.49
CA GLU A 154 13.82 -12.69 6.95
C GLU A 154 12.41 -12.18 6.63
N VAL A 155 12.27 -10.95 6.14
CA VAL A 155 10.98 -10.31 5.85
C VAL A 155 10.85 -10.11 4.35
N SER A 156 10.14 -11.03 3.68
CA SER A 156 9.80 -10.82 2.27
C SER A 156 8.82 -9.65 2.15
N PRO A 157 9.11 -8.64 1.31
CA PRO A 157 8.16 -7.57 1.04
C PRO A 157 6.89 -8.15 0.44
N LYS A 158 5.75 -7.48 0.66
CA LYS A 158 4.49 -7.86 0.02
C LYS A 158 4.69 -7.69 -1.49
N ALA A 159 4.53 -8.77 -2.24
CA ALA A 159 4.59 -8.70 -3.70
C ALA A 159 3.51 -7.74 -4.21
N ALA A 160 3.94 -6.70 -4.93
CA ALA A 160 3.04 -5.76 -5.55
C ALA A 160 2.25 -6.45 -6.67
N LEU A 161 0.94 -6.17 -6.73
CA LEU A 161 0.13 -6.62 -7.85
C LEU A 161 0.38 -5.71 -9.05
N PRO A 162 0.37 -6.24 -10.29
CA PRO A 162 0.35 -5.41 -11.48
C PRO A 162 -0.78 -4.38 -11.42
N PRO A 163 -0.61 -3.15 -11.92
CA PRO A 163 -1.59 -2.07 -11.76
C PRO A 163 -3.02 -2.45 -12.19
N GLU A 164 -3.17 -3.18 -13.28
CA GLU A 164 -4.46 -3.67 -13.77
C GLU A 164 -5.13 -4.67 -12.83
N GLN A 165 -4.34 -5.47 -12.10
CA GLN A 165 -4.84 -6.35 -11.07
C GLN A 165 -5.10 -5.58 -9.78
N GLN A 166 -4.18 -4.71 -9.36
CA GLN A 166 -4.27 -3.92 -8.14
C GLN A 166 -5.55 -3.06 -8.09
N TRP A 167 -5.93 -2.49 -9.23
CA TRP A 167 -7.07 -1.57 -9.35
C TRP A 167 -8.30 -2.20 -10.02
N ASN A 168 -8.40 -3.53 -10.09
CA ASN A 168 -9.64 -4.19 -10.50
C ASN A 168 -10.70 -4.15 -9.38
N GLN A 169 -11.96 -4.40 -9.73
CA GLN A 169 -13.08 -4.32 -8.78
C GLN A 169 -12.92 -5.25 -7.56
N THR A 170 -12.42 -6.47 -7.78
CA THR A 170 -12.20 -7.46 -6.71
C THR A 170 -11.16 -6.96 -5.70
N ASN A 171 -10.02 -6.46 -6.16
CA ASN A 171 -8.94 -6.00 -5.30
C ASN A 171 -9.21 -4.62 -4.68
N ILE A 172 -9.95 -3.76 -5.37
CA ILE A 172 -10.49 -2.53 -4.76
C ILE A 172 -11.42 -2.87 -3.59
N LYS A 173 -12.32 -3.85 -3.76
CA LYS A 173 -13.20 -4.29 -2.67
C LYS A 173 -12.40 -4.89 -1.51
N ALA A 174 -11.42 -5.73 -1.81
CA ALA A 174 -10.55 -6.31 -0.78
C ALA A 174 -9.77 -5.23 0.00
N LEU A 175 -9.26 -4.21 -0.70
CA LEU A 175 -8.59 -3.07 -0.08
C LEU A 175 -9.55 -2.26 0.79
N TYR A 176 -10.78 -2.03 0.34
CA TYR A 176 -11.82 -1.37 1.13
C TYR A 176 -12.13 -2.15 2.41
N ASP A 177 -12.39 -3.45 2.30
CA ASP A 177 -12.70 -4.31 3.45
C ASP A 177 -11.55 -4.30 4.46
N TYR A 178 -10.30 -4.30 3.98
CA TYR A 178 -9.11 -4.16 4.83
C TYR A 178 -9.02 -2.80 5.52
N ALA A 179 -9.24 -1.70 4.80
CA ALA A 179 -9.24 -0.35 5.35
C ALA A 179 -10.32 -0.18 6.43
N ARG A 180 -11.53 -0.70 6.18
CA ARG A 180 -12.62 -0.74 7.16
C ARG A 180 -12.24 -1.54 8.40
N SER A 181 -11.61 -2.70 8.24
CA SER A 181 -11.18 -3.54 9.35
C SER A 181 -10.14 -2.84 10.23
N ASN A 182 -9.15 -2.16 9.62
CA ASN A 182 -8.15 -1.37 10.34
C ASN A 182 -8.77 -0.19 11.09
N LEU A 183 -9.74 0.50 10.46
CA LEU A 183 -10.48 1.58 11.11
C LEU A 183 -11.30 1.06 12.31
N GLN A 184 -11.98 -0.08 12.17
CA GLN A 184 -12.70 -0.71 13.29
C GLN A 184 -11.76 -1.08 14.44
N PHE A 185 -10.57 -1.60 14.15
CA PHE A 185 -9.56 -1.83 15.18
C PHE A 185 -9.19 -0.55 15.93
N ARG A 186 -8.92 0.54 15.21
CA ARG A 186 -8.62 1.85 15.81
C ARG A 186 -9.77 2.39 16.65
N ILE A 187 -10.99 2.32 16.15
CA ILE A 187 -12.19 2.76 16.88
C ILE A 187 -12.38 1.93 18.15
N ASN A 188 -12.11 0.63 18.10
CA ASN A 188 -12.23 -0.22 19.29
C ASN A 188 -11.17 0.09 20.34
N MET A 189 -9.97 0.49 19.93
CA MET A 189 -8.87 0.84 20.83
C MET A 189 -9.01 2.25 21.42
N GLU A 190 -9.36 3.23 20.57
CA GLU A 190 -9.26 4.67 20.88
C GLU A 190 -10.61 5.39 20.88
N GLY A 191 -11.68 4.71 20.43
CA GLY A 191 -12.98 5.32 20.19
C GLY A 191 -13.06 6.13 18.90
N TRP A 192 -14.18 6.84 18.76
CA TRP A 192 -14.43 7.76 17.66
C TRP A 192 -13.73 9.11 17.86
N THR A 193 -12.39 9.09 17.80
CA THR A 193 -11.56 10.29 17.76
C THR A 193 -11.86 11.14 16.52
N SER A 194 -11.48 12.42 16.54
CA SER A 194 -11.61 13.30 15.36
C SER A 194 -10.92 12.71 14.13
N TYR A 195 -9.74 12.11 14.33
CA TYR A 195 -8.99 11.43 13.27
C TYR A 195 -9.73 10.20 12.73
N ASN A 196 -10.26 9.33 13.60
CA ASN A 196 -11.00 8.13 13.16
C ASN A 196 -12.31 8.50 12.41
N LYS A 197 -12.98 9.59 12.81
CA LYS A 197 -14.14 10.14 12.06
C LYS A 197 -13.72 10.65 10.67
N MET A 198 -12.61 11.37 10.59
CA MET A 198 -12.05 11.84 9.32
C MET A 198 -11.69 10.66 8.41
N LEU A 199 -10.95 9.66 8.91
CA LEU A 199 -10.61 8.45 8.17
C LEU A 199 -11.84 7.75 7.60
N ASN A 200 -12.87 7.58 8.44
CA ASN A 200 -14.14 6.98 8.02
C ASN A 200 -14.74 7.73 6.83
N GLN A 201 -14.85 9.07 6.92
CA GLN A 201 -15.41 9.88 5.85
C GLN A 201 -14.60 9.79 4.56
N VAL A 202 -13.27 9.82 4.64
CA VAL A 202 -12.41 9.74 3.46
C VAL A 202 -12.50 8.36 2.81
N TYR A 203 -12.50 7.28 3.59
CA TYR A 203 -12.69 5.93 3.06
C TYR A 203 -14.03 5.79 2.36
N GLU A 204 -15.13 6.22 2.98
CA GLU A 204 -16.45 6.18 2.33
C GLU A 204 -16.47 6.98 1.02
N ARG A 205 -15.90 8.20 0.99
CA ARG A 205 -15.86 9.04 -0.21
C ARG A 205 -14.99 8.42 -1.31
N PHE A 206 -13.78 7.99 -0.98
CA PHE A 206 -12.80 7.46 -1.92
C PHE A 206 -13.27 6.13 -2.50
N PHE A 207 -13.57 5.15 -1.64
CA PHE A 207 -13.92 3.81 -2.09
C PHE A 207 -15.23 3.80 -2.84
N ARG A 208 -16.25 4.55 -2.39
CA ARG A 208 -17.50 4.70 -3.15
C ARG A 208 -17.23 5.22 -4.56
N ALA A 209 -16.39 6.25 -4.70
CA ALA A 209 -16.08 6.84 -6.00
C ALA A 209 -15.42 5.83 -6.95
N ILE A 210 -14.48 5.02 -6.47
CA ILE A 210 -13.76 4.06 -7.33
C ILE A 210 -14.52 2.74 -7.54
N THR A 211 -15.35 2.29 -6.60
CA THR A 211 -16.17 1.08 -6.76
C THR A 211 -17.30 1.25 -7.76
N THR A 212 -17.77 2.49 -7.98
CA THR A 212 -18.81 2.78 -8.98
C THR A 212 -18.26 2.97 -10.39
N LEU A 213 -16.94 2.94 -10.58
CA LEU A 213 -16.33 3.10 -11.90
C LEU A 213 -16.54 1.84 -12.76
N PRO A 214 -16.83 1.99 -14.06
CA PRO A 214 -16.77 0.88 -14.98
C PRO A 214 -15.32 0.40 -15.13
N ALA A 215 -15.11 -0.85 -15.56
CA ALA A 215 -13.76 -1.41 -15.76
C ALA A 215 -12.87 -0.54 -16.68
N ALA A 216 -13.46 0.08 -17.70
CA ALA A 216 -12.76 1.02 -18.59
C ALA A 216 -12.23 2.28 -17.87
N GLY A 217 -12.86 2.67 -16.76
CA GLY A 217 -12.38 3.76 -15.92
C GLY A 217 -11.22 3.35 -15.02
N LEU A 218 -10.97 2.05 -14.82
CA LEU A 218 -9.93 1.51 -13.94
C LEU A 218 -8.69 1.03 -14.71
N THR A 219 -8.64 1.28 -16.02
CA THR A 219 -7.45 0.98 -16.80
C THR A 219 -6.35 2.00 -16.48
N PRO A 220 -5.12 1.54 -16.15
CA PRO A 220 -3.98 2.43 -16.01
C PRO A 220 -3.78 3.22 -17.30
N THR A 221 -3.46 4.51 -17.18
CA THR A 221 -3.00 5.26 -18.34
C THR A 221 -1.66 4.66 -18.76
N ARG A 222 -1.64 3.95 -19.89
CA ARG A 222 -0.39 3.46 -20.48
C ARG A 222 0.42 4.70 -20.87
N VAL A 223 1.37 5.10 -20.04
CA VAL A 223 2.41 6.04 -20.46
C VAL A 223 3.07 5.36 -21.65
N ALA A 224 3.00 5.98 -22.82
CA ALA A 224 3.56 5.43 -24.04
C ALA A 224 5.08 5.45 -23.92
N THR A 225 5.66 4.46 -23.24
CA THR A 225 7.03 4.07 -23.50
C THR A 225 7.00 3.37 -24.86
N THR A 226 7.66 3.98 -25.84
CA THR A 226 7.95 3.38 -27.14
C THR A 226 8.87 2.18 -26.93
N GLN A 227 8.34 1.06 -26.45
CA GLN A 227 9.01 -0.23 -26.40
C GLN A 227 7.93 -1.30 -26.20
N GLY A 228 7.56 -1.91 -27.33
CA GLY A 228 6.80 -3.15 -27.33
C GLY A 228 7.72 -4.30 -26.98
N ASN A 229 7.35 -5.08 -25.97
CA ASN A 229 7.60 -6.51 -25.94
C ASN A 229 6.44 -7.16 -25.18
N ALA A 230 5.49 -7.65 -25.95
CA ALA A 230 4.42 -8.50 -25.45
C ALA A 230 5.00 -9.87 -25.16
N ILE A 231 5.12 -10.23 -23.87
CA ILE A 231 5.28 -11.63 -23.46
C ILE A 231 3.87 -12.14 -23.15
N SER A 232 3.33 -12.88 -24.11
CA SER A 232 2.10 -13.66 -23.98
C SER A 232 2.32 -14.83 -23.01
N ALA A 233 1.70 -14.80 -21.84
CA ALA A 233 1.55 -15.98 -21.00
C ALA A 233 0.25 -16.71 -21.39
N GLN A 234 0.41 -17.87 -22.04
CA GLN A 234 -0.67 -18.79 -22.41
C GLN A 234 -1.30 -19.38 -21.14
N ALA A 235 -2.61 -19.21 -20.98
CA ALA A 235 -3.40 -19.94 -20.00
C ALA A 235 -3.75 -21.32 -20.58
N SER A 236 -3.15 -22.37 -20.02
CA SER A 236 -3.55 -23.75 -20.28
C SER A 236 -4.69 -24.14 -19.33
N ASN A 237 -5.84 -24.45 -19.94
CA ASN A 237 -6.98 -25.10 -19.29
C ASN A 237 -6.63 -26.54 -18.92
N ALA A 238 -6.96 -26.96 -17.70
CA ALA A 238 -7.13 -28.37 -17.36
C ALA A 238 -8.36 -28.52 -16.46
N GLU A 239 -9.27 -29.36 -16.92
CA GLU A 239 -10.57 -29.69 -16.34
C GLU A 239 -10.45 -30.83 -15.32
N THR A 240 -11.28 -30.74 -14.28
CA THR A 240 -12.00 -31.82 -13.58
C THR A 240 -11.21 -32.83 -12.72
N THR A 241 -11.48 -32.84 -11.41
CA THR A 241 -12.04 -33.99 -10.68
C THR A 241 -12.30 -33.64 -9.20
N THR A 242 -13.54 -33.81 -8.76
CA THR A 242 -13.92 -33.93 -7.35
C THR A 242 -13.41 -35.26 -6.78
N PRO A 243 -12.96 -35.27 -5.52
CA PRO A 243 -13.59 -36.17 -4.57
C PRO A 243 -13.83 -35.58 -3.17
N GLU A 244 -14.91 -36.11 -2.61
CA GLU A 244 -15.40 -36.19 -1.22
C GLU A 244 -14.67 -35.54 -0.03
N VAL A 245 -15.52 -34.84 0.72
CA VAL A 245 -15.56 -34.50 2.15
C VAL A 245 -14.57 -35.25 3.06
N SER A 246 -13.64 -34.49 3.64
CA SER A 246 -13.06 -34.78 4.94
C SER A 246 -12.95 -33.47 5.72
N THR A 247 -13.69 -33.37 6.83
CA THR A 247 -13.77 -32.18 7.69
C THR A 247 -12.46 -31.98 8.46
N LEU A 248 -11.50 -31.33 7.84
CA LEU A 248 -10.43 -30.60 8.51
C LEU A 248 -10.77 -29.11 8.36
N LYS A 249 -10.92 -28.39 9.48
CA LYS A 249 -11.08 -26.93 9.43
C LYS A 249 -9.85 -26.38 8.71
N SER A 250 -10.06 -25.85 7.51
CA SER A 250 -9.05 -25.10 6.78
C SER A 250 -8.58 -23.91 7.63
N PRO A 251 -7.29 -23.51 7.52
CA PRO A 251 -6.81 -22.35 8.25
C PRO A 251 -7.67 -21.13 7.87
N LEU A 252 -8.18 -20.44 8.89
CA LEU A 252 -8.98 -19.22 8.76
C LEU A 252 -8.31 -18.26 7.77
N SER A 253 -9.07 -17.65 6.88
CA SER A 253 -8.53 -16.64 5.97
C SER A 253 -7.90 -15.49 6.78
N ARG A 254 -6.89 -14.78 6.23
CA ARG A 254 -6.22 -13.67 6.94
C ARG A 254 -7.23 -12.65 7.50
N GLN A 255 -8.34 -12.42 6.81
CA GLN A 255 -9.44 -11.56 7.27
C GLN A 255 -10.18 -12.14 8.48
N GLN A 256 -10.47 -13.45 8.49
CA GLN A 256 -11.05 -14.12 9.65
C GLN A 256 -10.09 -14.16 10.84
N GLN A 257 -8.78 -14.29 10.60
CA GLN A 257 -7.76 -14.19 11.65
C GLN A 257 -7.70 -12.80 12.27
N ILE A 258 -7.78 -11.73 11.45
CA ILE A 258 -7.82 -10.35 11.92
C ILE A 258 -9.13 -10.08 12.69
N ASN A 259 -10.27 -10.57 12.20
CA ASN A 259 -11.56 -10.43 12.90
C ASN A 259 -11.59 -11.21 14.22
N GLN A 260 -10.94 -12.38 14.28
CA GLN A 260 -10.76 -13.12 15.52
C GLN A 260 -9.84 -12.36 16.48
N LEU A 261 -8.72 -11.82 15.98
CA LEU A 261 -7.82 -10.98 16.77
C LEU A 261 -8.53 -9.71 17.29
N LEU A 262 -9.46 -9.16 16.52
CA LEU A 262 -10.28 -8.01 16.88
C LEU A 262 -11.29 -8.35 17.99
N LEU A 263 -11.90 -9.54 17.93
CA LEU A 263 -12.76 -10.08 19.00
C LEU A 263 -11.94 -10.35 20.26
N ASP A 264 -10.77 -10.97 20.13
CA ASP A 264 -9.89 -11.33 21.24
C ASP A 264 -9.35 -10.07 21.94
N ALA A 265 -8.91 -9.06 21.18
CA ALA A 265 -8.45 -7.77 21.70
C ALA A 265 -9.59 -6.97 22.35
N ARG A 266 -10.80 -6.97 21.76
CA ARG A 266 -11.98 -6.28 22.32
C ARG A 266 -12.42 -6.87 23.66
N LEU A 267 -12.25 -8.17 23.84
CA LEU A 267 -12.68 -8.86 25.05
C LEU A 267 -11.58 -8.86 26.13
N GLY A 268 -10.37 -8.39 25.83
CA GLY A 268 -9.24 -8.53 26.75
C GLY A 268 -8.90 -9.99 27.02
N ILE A 269 -9.13 -10.86 26.02
CA ILE A 269 -8.85 -12.28 26.13
C ILE A 269 -7.33 -12.45 26.15
N GLU A 270 -6.81 -13.03 27.22
CA GLU A 270 -5.40 -13.39 27.35
C GLU A 270 -5.09 -14.53 26.37
N ARG A 271 -4.71 -14.16 25.14
CA ARG A 271 -4.47 -15.10 24.04
C ARG A 271 -3.42 -16.16 24.39
N ASP A 272 -2.46 -15.82 25.24
CA ASP A 272 -1.45 -16.74 25.74
C ASP A 272 -2.07 -17.87 26.58
N LYS A 273 -3.11 -17.57 27.39
CA LYS A 273 -3.84 -18.58 28.17
C LYS A 273 -4.70 -19.48 27.28
N ILE A 274 -5.32 -18.94 26.22
CA ILE A 274 -6.06 -19.76 25.26
C ILE A 274 -5.11 -20.67 24.49
N LYS A 275 -3.98 -20.13 24.02
CA LYS A 275 -2.97 -20.90 23.31
C LYS A 275 -2.42 -22.04 24.16
N GLU A 276 -2.16 -21.79 25.45
CA GLU A 276 -1.74 -22.83 26.40
C GLU A 276 -2.82 -23.92 26.57
N LEU A 277 -4.10 -23.56 26.58
CA LEU A 277 -5.22 -24.52 26.66
C LEU A 277 -5.40 -25.31 25.36
N GLU A 278 -5.18 -24.68 24.20
CA GLU A 278 -5.20 -25.34 22.89
C GLU A 278 -4.04 -26.34 22.74
N GLU A 279 -2.84 -25.96 23.18
CA GLU A 279 -1.67 -26.85 23.24
C GLU A 279 -1.93 -28.05 24.17
N LYS A 280 -2.60 -27.82 25.32
CA LYS A 280 -3.05 -28.88 26.23
C LYS A 280 -4.09 -29.79 25.60
N MET A 281 -5.01 -29.26 24.80
CA MET A 281 -5.99 -30.09 24.07
C MET A 281 -5.30 -30.99 23.04
N GLU A 282 -4.29 -30.49 22.35
CA GLU A 282 -3.55 -31.27 21.36
C GLU A 282 -2.65 -32.34 22.02
N ALA A 283 -2.08 -32.03 23.19
CA ALA A 283 -1.39 -33.01 24.03
C ALA A 283 -2.33 -34.15 24.47
N VAL A 284 -3.56 -33.84 24.90
CA VAL A 284 -4.57 -34.85 25.30
C VAL A 284 -5.02 -35.71 24.12
N ARG A 285 -5.10 -35.13 22.91
CA ARG A 285 -5.44 -35.89 21.68
C ARG A 285 -4.34 -36.89 21.32
N SER A 286 -3.09 -36.45 21.37
CA SER A 286 -1.91 -37.23 20.98
C SER A 286 -1.44 -38.23 22.04
N ASP A 287 -1.89 -38.11 23.29
CA ASP A 287 -1.53 -39.01 24.38
C ASP A 287 -2.10 -40.43 24.18
N SER A 288 -1.24 -41.41 23.89
CA SER A 288 -1.64 -42.80 23.67
C SER A 288 -1.99 -43.57 24.95
N THR A 289 -1.76 -42.98 26.13
CA THR A 289 -1.96 -43.63 27.44
C THR A 289 -3.36 -43.41 28.00
N LEU A 290 -4.13 -42.47 27.45
CA LEU A 290 -5.49 -42.15 27.88
C LEU A 290 -6.53 -42.96 27.11
N SER A 291 -7.54 -43.50 27.82
CA SER A 291 -8.68 -44.15 27.17
C SER A 291 -9.52 -43.13 26.38
N SER A 292 -10.27 -43.62 25.39
CA SER A 292 -11.14 -42.79 24.55
C SER A 292 -12.16 -41.99 25.38
N MET A 293 -12.58 -42.52 26.52
CA MET A 293 -13.52 -41.86 27.44
C MET A 293 -12.82 -40.73 28.22
N GLU A 294 -11.64 -41.00 28.78
CA GLU A 294 -10.85 -39.99 29.51
C GLU A 294 -10.37 -38.86 28.61
N LYS A 295 -10.00 -39.15 27.37
CA LYS A 295 -9.70 -38.13 26.35
C LYS A 295 -10.89 -37.22 26.12
N ARG A 296 -12.08 -37.81 25.98
CA ARG A 296 -13.32 -37.06 25.72
C ARG A 296 -13.65 -36.14 26.89
N ASP A 297 -13.56 -36.63 28.11
CA ASP A 297 -13.88 -35.83 29.31
C ASP A 297 -12.86 -34.69 29.52
N LYS A 298 -11.56 -34.96 29.32
CA LYS A 298 -10.51 -33.93 29.40
C LYS A 298 -10.66 -32.86 28.32
N LEU A 299 -10.99 -33.25 27.08
CA LEU A 299 -11.22 -32.29 26.00
C LEU A 299 -12.46 -31.42 26.26
N LEU A 300 -13.53 -31.99 26.79
CA LEU A 300 -14.73 -31.23 27.17
C LEU A 300 -14.43 -30.24 28.31
N ALA A 301 -13.63 -30.62 29.30
CA ALA A 301 -13.23 -29.74 30.40
C ALA A 301 -12.34 -28.57 29.93
N LEU A 302 -11.38 -28.84 29.03
CA LEU A 302 -10.53 -27.81 28.44
C LEU A 302 -11.34 -26.84 27.55
N GLN A 303 -12.26 -27.38 26.75
CA GLN A 303 -13.20 -26.59 25.95
C GLN A 303 -14.07 -25.67 26.83
N ALA A 304 -14.63 -26.20 27.92
CA ALA A 304 -15.42 -25.42 28.87
C ALA A 304 -14.58 -24.32 29.56
N SER A 305 -13.30 -24.58 29.81
CA SER A 305 -12.37 -23.60 30.40
C SER A 305 -12.09 -22.44 29.43
N ILE A 306 -11.94 -22.72 28.13
CA ILE A 306 -11.83 -21.70 27.09
C ILE A 306 -13.11 -20.85 27.05
N GLU A 307 -14.28 -21.48 27.05
CA GLU A 307 -15.57 -20.78 27.03
C GLU A 307 -15.77 -19.90 28.27
N GLN A 308 -15.34 -20.35 29.46
CA GLN A 308 -15.40 -19.54 30.67
C GLN A 308 -14.46 -18.32 30.60
N LEU A 309 -13.24 -18.48 30.10
CA LEU A 309 -12.32 -17.36 29.91
C LEU A 309 -12.91 -16.30 28.97
N VAL A 310 -13.49 -16.73 27.85
CA VAL A 310 -14.16 -15.84 26.90
C VAL A 310 -15.36 -15.14 27.54
N LYS A 311 -16.17 -15.86 28.32
CA LYS A 311 -17.34 -15.28 29.00
C LYS A 311 -16.96 -14.27 30.08
N GLN A 312 -15.92 -14.54 30.86
CA GLN A 312 -15.40 -13.60 31.88
C GLN A 312 -14.84 -12.33 31.24
N ALA A 313 -14.10 -12.48 30.14
CA ALA A 313 -13.57 -11.40 29.32
C ALA A 313 -14.70 -10.50 28.77
N GLN A 314 -15.79 -11.09 28.27
CA GLN A 314 -17.01 -10.38 27.86
C GLN A 314 -17.66 -9.60 29.01
N GLN A 315 -17.80 -10.24 30.18
CA GLN A 315 -18.44 -9.63 31.34
C GLN A 315 -17.67 -8.38 31.83
N ARG A 316 -16.33 -8.47 31.90
CA ARG A 316 -15.46 -7.35 32.31
C ARG A 316 -15.58 -6.16 31.36
N THR A 317 -15.60 -6.43 30.05
CA THR A 317 -15.73 -5.39 29.03
C THR A 317 -17.06 -4.63 29.16
N ILE A 318 -18.16 -5.35 29.39
CA ILE A 318 -19.49 -4.73 29.60
C ILE A 318 -19.53 -3.88 30.87
N GLU A 319 -18.87 -4.30 31.95
CA GLU A 319 -18.78 -3.54 33.19
C GLU A 319 -17.91 -2.28 33.05
N GLU A 320 -16.81 -2.34 32.30
CA GLU A 320 -15.96 -1.19 32.01
C GLU A 320 -16.64 -0.16 31.11
N GLU A 321 -17.36 -0.61 30.08
CA GLU A 321 -18.17 0.28 29.23
C GLU A 321 -19.27 1.00 30.04
N LYS A 322 -19.94 0.29 30.96
CA LYS A 322 -20.91 0.90 31.88
C LYS A 322 -20.29 1.95 32.81
N ARG A 323 -19.08 1.69 33.32
CA ARG A 323 -18.34 2.63 34.17
C ARG A 323 -17.89 3.88 33.40
N ARG A 324 -17.47 3.72 32.14
CA ARG A 324 -17.10 4.86 31.27
C ARG A 324 -18.29 5.71 30.85
N ALA A 325 -19.49 5.14 30.77
CA ALA A 325 -20.72 5.86 30.43
C ALA A 325 -21.34 6.63 31.61
N THR A 326 -20.84 6.43 32.83
CA THR A 326 -21.33 7.09 34.06
C THR A 326 -20.36 8.15 34.63
N LEU A 327 -19.25 8.40 33.93
CA LEU A 327 -18.29 9.48 34.15
C LEU A 327 -18.46 10.56 33.08
#